data_AF-A0A7J3TXH9-F1
#
_entry.id   AF-A0A7J3TXH9-F1
#
_cell.length_a   1.000
_cell.length_b   1.000
_cell.length_c   1.000
_cell.angle_alpha   90.00
_cell.angle_beta   90.00
_cell.angle_gamma   90.00
#
_symmetry.space_group_name_H-M   'P 1'
#
loop_
_entity.id
_entity.type
_entity.pdbx_description
1 polymer ?
#
loop_
_entity_poly.entity_id
_entity_poly.type
_entity_poly.pdbx_seq_one_letter_code
_entity_poly.pdbx_strand_id
1 'polypeptide(L)' 'MIGILKLSLHSVSLSGFFYRGSPITLEELIPKVKLYGFDGVELMGKRPHANPGDLSTESRRKLKELASSNCVEIAAIA' A
#
# COMPACT_ATOMS: atom_id res chain seq x y z
N MET A 1 22.39 -14.38 -13.87
CA MET A 1 21.61 -13.15 -13.63
C MET A 1 21.72 -12.82 -12.16
N ILE A 2 22.22 -11.63 -11.81
CA ILE A 2 22.11 -11.13 -10.44
C ILE A 2 20.66 -10.68 -10.28
N GLY A 3 19.92 -11.27 -9.33
CA GLY A 3 18.55 -10.84 -9.04
C GLY A 3 18.57 -9.40 -8.50
N ILE A 4 17.67 -8.56 -8.99
CA ILE A 4 17.48 -7.20 -8.44
C ILE A 4 16.66 -7.34 -7.15
N LEU A 5 17.20 -6.81 -6.05
CA LEU A 5 16.46 -6.70 -4.79
C LEU A 5 15.34 -5.66 -4.97
N LYS A 6 14.09 -6.06 -4.70
CA LYS A 6 12.95 -5.15 -4.67
C LYS A 6 12.66 -4.67 -3.25
N LEU A 7 12.28 -3.40 -3.11
CA LEU A 7 11.94 -2.79 -1.83
C LEU A 7 10.44 -2.47 -1.73
N SER A 8 9.83 -2.81 -0.60
CA SER A 8 8.42 -2.55 -0.33
C SER A 8 8.25 -1.55 0.81
N LEU A 9 7.33 -0.60 0.64
CA LEU A 9 6.95 0.36 1.69
C LEU A 9 5.86 -0.24 2.58
N HIS A 10 6.12 -0.38 3.87
CA HIS A 10 5.08 -0.77 4.82
C HIS A 10 4.12 0.40 5.10
N SER A 11 2.81 0.21 4.88
CA SER A 11 1.83 1.30 4.92
C SER A 11 1.60 1.89 6.32
N VAL A 12 1.94 1.16 7.40
CA VAL A 12 1.84 1.66 8.80
C VAL A 12 2.50 3.03 9.01
N SER A 13 3.62 3.31 8.34
CA SER A 13 4.33 4.59 8.47
C SER A 13 3.46 5.79 8.04
N LEU A 14 2.47 5.55 7.18
CA LEU A 14 1.55 6.55 6.64
C LEU A 14 0.12 6.43 7.20
N SER A 15 -0.08 5.59 8.22
CA SER A 15 -1.40 5.31 8.82
C SER A 15 -1.82 6.27 9.95
N GLY A 16 -1.08 7.35 10.18
CA GLY A 16 -1.39 8.35 11.21
C GLY A 16 -0.95 8.00 12.64
N PHE A 17 -0.30 6.85 12.87
CA PHE A 17 0.19 6.48 14.22
C PHE A 17 1.47 7.22 14.63
N PHE A 18 2.27 7.69 13.67
CA PHE A 18 3.61 8.20 13.92
C PHE A 18 3.80 9.67 13.51
N TYR A 19 2.73 10.37 13.16
CA TYR A 19 2.77 11.78 12.77
C TYR A 19 1.46 12.47 13.10
N ARG A 20 1.47 13.81 13.13
CA ARG A 20 0.27 14.62 13.31
C ARG A 20 -0.44 14.81 11.98
N GLY A 21 -1.73 14.48 11.92
CA GLY A 21 -2.56 14.62 10.72
C GLY A 21 -3.44 13.39 10.49
N SER A 22 -4.29 13.46 9.48
CA SER A 22 -5.12 12.32 9.07
C SER A 22 -4.26 11.22 8.41
N PRO A 23 -4.66 9.94 8.54
CA PRO A 23 -4.02 8.86 7.79
C PRO A 23 -4.11 9.11 6.28
N ILE A 24 -3.05 8.75 5.55
CA ILE A 24 -3.07 8.71 4.08
C ILE A 24 -3.90 7.50 3.66
N THR A 25 -4.89 7.66 2.78
CA THR A 25 -5.69 6.50 2.35
C THR A 25 -4.88 5.55 1.45
N LEU A 26 -5.36 4.33 1.24
CA LEU A 26 -4.69 3.40 0.33
C LEU A 26 -4.66 3.95 -1.11
N GLU A 27 -5.73 4.61 -1.54
CA GLU A 27 -5.85 5.25 -2.85
C GLU A 27 -4.82 6.37 -3.04
N GLU A 28 -4.54 7.14 -1.99
CA GLU A 28 -3.51 8.18 -2.00
C GLU A 28 -2.09 7.62 -1.85
N LEU A 29 -1.94 6.48 -1.15
CA LEU A 29 -0.66 5.84 -0.88
C LEU A 29 -0.06 5.22 -2.13
N ILE A 30 -0.84 4.43 -2.88
CA ILE A 30 -0.33 3.68 -4.05
C ILE A 30 0.48 4.54 -5.03
N PRO A 31 -0.01 5.70 -5.53
CA PRO A 31 0.77 6.52 -6.45
C PRO A 31 2.05 7.10 -5.81
N LYS A 32 2.09 7.25 -4.48
CA LYS A 32 3.28 7.73 -3.74
C LYS A 32 4.36 6.68 -3.60
N VAL A 33 4.05 5.38 -3.69
CA VAL A 33 5.03 4.28 -3.51
C VAL A 33 6.21 4.44 -4.47
N LYS A 34 5.94 4.64 -5.77
CA LYS A 34 7.01 4.86 -6.77
C LYS A 34 7.69 6.21 -6.60
N LEU A 35 6.95 7.26 -6.22
CA LEU A 35 7.52 8.58 -5.91
C LEU A 35 8.55 8.50 -4.77
N TYR A 36 8.32 7.63 -3.79
CA TYR A 36 9.23 7.39 -2.67
C TYR A 36 10.37 6.41 -2.97
N GLY A 37 10.46 5.89 -4.20
CA GLY A 37 11.54 5.00 -4.62
C GLY A 37 11.37 3.53 -4.26
N PHE A 38 10.16 3.09 -3.90
CA PHE A 38 9.85 1.69 -3.63
C PHE A 38 9.24 0.99 -4.85
N ASP A 39 9.41 -0.33 -4.92
CA ASP A 39 8.84 -1.17 -5.97
C ASP A 39 7.43 -1.65 -5.64
N GLY A 40 7.13 -1.75 -4.35
CA GLY A 40 5.89 -2.30 -3.84
C GLY A 40 5.42 -1.68 -2.53
N VAL A 41 4.27 -2.16 -2.08
CA VAL A 41 3.67 -1.80 -0.79
C VAL A 41 3.32 -3.07 -0.01
N GLU A 42 3.60 -3.04 1.28
CA GLU A 42 3.09 -3.98 2.27
C GLU A 42 1.94 -3.32 3.01
N LEU A 43 0.76 -3.93 2.96
CA LEU A 43 -0.46 -3.34 3.51
C LEU A 43 -0.63 -3.75 4.96
N MET A 44 -0.69 -2.78 5.87
CA MET A 44 -1.13 -3.01 7.24
C MET A 44 -2.59 -3.52 7.24
N GLY A 45 -2.79 -4.76 7.70
CA GLY A 45 -4.03 -5.53 7.76
C GLY A 45 -5.00 -5.11 8.88
N LYS A 46 -4.95 -3.85 9.31
CA LYS A 46 -5.86 -3.27 10.32
C LYS A 46 -6.27 -1.85 9.95
N ARG A 47 -7.23 -1.30 10.68
CA ARG A 47 -7.68 0.09 10.47
C ARG A 47 -6.55 1.08 10.79
N PRO A 48 -6.41 2.19 10.03
CA PRO A 48 -7.34 2.67 8.98
C PRO A 48 -7.09 2.10 7.57
N HIS A 49 -6.14 1.17 7.40
CA HIS A 49 -5.78 0.61 6.09
C HIS A 49 -6.54 -0.71 5.81
N ALA A 50 -5.82 -1.75 5.38
CA ALA A 50 -6.37 -2.95 4.76
C ALA A 50 -6.98 -3.93 5.76
N ASN A 51 -7.80 -3.45 6.70
CA ASN A 51 -8.58 -4.32 7.57
C ASN A 51 -9.47 -5.24 6.69
N PRO A 52 -9.37 -6.57 6.83
CA PRO A 52 -10.15 -7.50 6.01
C PRO A 52 -11.67 -7.29 6.09
N GLY A 53 -12.19 -6.82 7.23
CA GLY A 53 -13.60 -6.54 7.42
C GLY A 53 -14.13 -5.30 6.66
N ASP A 54 -13.24 -4.41 6.23
CA ASP A 54 -13.60 -3.19 5.49
C ASP A 54 -13.43 -3.36 3.96
N LEU A 55 -12.79 -4.45 3.52
CA LEU A 55 -12.43 -4.69 2.13
C LEU A 55 -13.40 -5.64 1.41
N SER A 56 -14.45 -5.08 0.81
CA SER A 56 -15.34 -5.79 -0.12
C SER A 56 -14.59 -6.35 -1.34
N THR A 57 -15.18 -7.32 -2.05
CA THR A 57 -14.62 -7.84 -3.31
C THR A 57 -14.36 -6.73 -4.34
N GLU A 58 -15.27 -5.77 -4.48
CA GLU A 58 -15.10 -4.63 -5.38
C GLU A 58 -13.97 -3.70 -4.95
N SER A 59 -13.85 -3.39 -3.65
CA SER A 59 -12.76 -2.54 -3.15
C SER A 59 -11.39 -3.19 -3.37
N ARG A 60 -11.28 -4.51 -3.16
CA ARG A 60 -10.06 -5.28 -3.44
C ARG A 60 -9.69 -5.24 -4.92
N ARG A 61 -10.68 -5.39 -5.82
CA ARG A 61 -10.47 -5.29 -7.27
C ARG A 61 -9.93 -3.91 -7.64
N LYS A 62 -10.58 -2.83 -7.18
CA LYS A 62 -10.14 -1.44 -7.43
C LYS A 62 -8.73 -1.18 -6.90
N LEU A 63 -8.41 -1.67 -5.70
CA LEU A 63 -7.07 -1.50 -5.13
C LEU A 63 -5.99 -2.22 -5.97
N LYS A 64 -6.28 -3.43 -6.46
CA LYS A 64 -5.37 -4.16 -7.36
C LYS A 64 -5.21 -3.46 -8.71
N GLU A 65 -6.29 -2.93 -9.28
CA GLU A 65 -6.24 -2.15 -10.52
C GLU A 65 -5.39 -0.90 -10.34
N LEU A 66 -5.60 -0.16 -9.25
CA LEU A 66 -4.81 1.03 -8.92
C LEU A 66 -3.32 0.69 -8.77
N ALA A 67 -2.98 -0.38 -8.05
CA ALA A 67 -1.60 -0.85 -7.89
C ALA A 67 -0.96 -1.17 -9.25
N SER A 68 -1.67 -1.93 -10.09
CA SER A 68 -1.23 -2.32 -11.43
C SER A 68 -0.99 -1.10 -12.32
N SER A 69 -1.93 -0.15 -12.36
CA SER A 69 -1.82 1.08 -13.16
C SER A 69 -0.68 2.00 -12.71
N ASN A 70 -0.20 1.86 -11.47
CA ASN A 70 0.94 2.61 -10.93
C ASN A 70 2.26 1.81 -10.95
N CYS A 71 2.28 0.61 -11.53
CA CYS A 71 3.44 -0.29 -11.52
C CYS A 71 3.96 -0.56 -10.09
N VAL A 72 3.02 -0.74 -9.16
CA VAL A 72 3.27 -1.03 -7.74
C VAL A 72 2.84 -2.46 -7.43
N GLU A 73 3.74 -3.23 -6.84
CA GLU A 73 3.43 -4.57 -6.34
C GLU A 73 2.79 -4.51 -4.95
N ILE A 74 1.63 -5.12 -4.73
CA ILE A 74 1.12 -5.38 -3.37
C ILE A 74 1.82 -6.65 -2.89
N ALA A 75 2.92 -6.47 -2.15
CA ALA A 75 3.85 -7.55 -1.81
C ALA A 75 3.33 -8.45 -0.68
N ALA A 76 2.63 -7.87 0.29
CA ALA A 76 2.13 -8.57 1.47
C ALA A 76 0.99 -7.81 2.16
N ILE A 77 0.29 -8.51 3.05
CA ILE A 77 -0.63 -7.95 4.04
C ILE A 77 -0.14 -8.42 5.42
N ALA A 78 0.09 -7.48 6.34
CA ALA A 78 0.69 -7.72 7.66
C ALA A 78 -0.28 -7.49 8.82
#